data_AF-A0A453IIR0-F1
#
_entry.id   AF-A0A453IIR0-F1
#
_cell.length_a   1.000
_cell.length_b   1.000
_cell.length_c   1.000
_cell.angle_alpha   90.00
_cell.angle_beta   90.00
_cell.angle_gamma   90.00
#
_symmetry.space_group_name_H-M   'P 1'
#
loop_
_entity.id
_entity.type
_entity.pdbx_description
1 polymer ?
#
loop_
_entity_poly.entity_id
_entity_poly.type
_entity_poly.pdbx_seq_one_letter_code
_entity_poly.pdbx_strand_id
1 'polypeptide(L)'
;VLTAMPTFALTALRFPAKLLKEIDKCRRRFLWGHDQELSGGSCKVSWGRVCSPVEHGGLGILDLTKFSRALRLRWLWYAWK
;
A
#
# COMPACT_ATOMS: atom_id res chain seq x y z
N VAL A 1 -2.62 -11.82 0.79
CA VAL A 1 -2.53 -12.06 -0.67
C VAL A 1 -2.24 -10.78 -1.46
N LEU A 2 -3.13 -9.77 -1.46
CA LEU A 2 -2.96 -8.54 -2.27
C LEU A 2 -1.69 -7.72 -2.01
N THR A 3 -1.12 -7.80 -0.81
CA THR A 3 0.10 -7.04 -0.45
C THR A 3 1.38 -7.76 -0.88
N ALA A 4 1.35 -9.07 -1.12
CA ALA A 4 2.56 -9.86 -1.38
C ALA A 4 3.17 -9.54 -2.75
N MET A 5 2.35 -9.49 -3.81
CA MET A 5 2.80 -9.12 -5.17
C MET A 5 3.45 -7.73 -5.25
N PRO A 6 2.79 -6.64 -4.79
CA PRO A 6 3.43 -5.31 -4.81
C PRO A 6 4.64 -5.25 -3.88
N THR A 7 4.66 -5.98 -2.76
CA THR A 7 5.86 -6.04 -1.90
C THR A 7 7.05 -6.62 -2.64
N PHE A 8 6.88 -7.75 -3.33
CA PHE A 8 7.95 -8.33 -4.14
C PHE A 8 8.46 -7.34 -5.19
N ALA A 9 7.56 -6.72 -5.97
CA ALA A 9 7.95 -5.74 -6.98
C ALA A 9 8.67 -4.52 -6.37
N LEU A 10 8.24 -4.04 -5.20
CA LEU A 10 8.86 -2.91 -4.48
C LEU A 10 10.25 -3.23 -3.92
N THR A 11 10.61 -4.51 -3.76
CA THR A 11 11.99 -4.87 -3.38
C THR A 11 12.97 -4.70 -4.54
N ALA A 12 12.51 -4.89 -5.78
CA ALA A 12 13.36 -4.84 -6.98
C ALA A 12 13.32 -3.49 -7.70
N LEU A 13 12.20 -2.76 -7.62
CA LEU A 13 11.93 -1.60 -8.46
C LEU A 13 11.52 -0.37 -7.65
N ARG A 14 11.95 0.81 -8.11
CA ARG A 14 11.50 2.10 -7.55
C ARG A 14 10.19 2.52 -8.21
N PHE A 15 9.09 2.38 -7.49
CA PHE A 15 7.78 2.74 -8.02
C PHE A 15 7.53 4.26 -7.94
N PRO A 16 6.96 4.89 -8.98
CA PRO A 16 6.50 6.27 -8.91
C PRO A 16 5.28 6.37 -7.98
N ALA A 17 5.11 7.51 -7.32
CA ALA A 17 4.02 7.73 -6.36
C ALA A 17 2.61 7.50 -6.97
N LYS A 18 2.44 7.79 -8.27
CA LYS A 18 1.19 7.53 -8.99
C LYS A 18 0.85 6.04 -9.04
N LEU A 19 1.83 5.18 -9.30
CA LEU A 19 1.62 3.72 -9.35
C LEU A 19 1.24 3.15 -7.99
N LEU A 20 1.87 3.65 -6.91
CA LEU A 20 1.48 3.28 -5.54
C LEU A 20 0.01 3.62 -5.25
N LYS A 21 -0.45 4.80 -5.69
CA LYS A 21 -1.85 5.21 -5.54
C LYS A 21 -2.82 4.32 -6.32
N GLU A 22 -2.46 3.88 -7.52
CA GLU A 22 -3.29 2.94 -8.30
C GLU A 22 -3.37 1.56 -7.65
N ILE A 23 -2.27 1.05 -7.10
CA ILE A 23 -2.29 -0.21 -6.33
C ILE A 23 -3.18 -0.08 -5.10
N ASP A 24 -3.08 1.03 -4.36
CA ASP A 24 -3.96 1.30 -3.23
C ASP A 24 -5.43 1.52 -3.66
N LYS A 25 -5.68 2.00 -4.88
CA LYS A 25 -7.04 2.04 -5.46
C LYS A 25 -7.57 0.62 -5.68
N CYS A 26 -6.77 -0.29 -6.22
CA CYS A 26 -7.14 -1.71 -6.37
C CYS A 26 -7.37 -2.39 -5.01
N ARG A 27 -6.52 -2.13 -4.01
CA ARG A 27 -6.69 -2.66 -2.64
C ARG A 27 -7.97 -2.13 -1.98
N ARG A 28 -8.29 -0.85 -2.18
CA ARG A 28 -9.57 -0.25 -1.76
C ARG A 28 -10.77 -0.89 -2.45
N ARG A 29 -10.68 -1.10 -3.77
CA ARG A 29 -11.71 -1.81 -4.56
C ARG A 29 -11.96 -3.20 -4.01
N PHE A 30 -10.92 -3.94 -3.68
CA PHE A 30 -11.11 -5.26 -3.09
C PHE A 30 -11.79 -5.24 -1.71
N LEU A 31 -11.47 -4.25 -0.87
CA LEU A 31 -12.02 -4.17 0.49
C LEU A 31 -13.46 -3.67 0.53
N TRP A 32 -13.77 -2.65 -0.27
CA TRP A 32 -15.03 -1.91 -0.20
C TRP A 32 -15.87 -1.97 -1.48
N GLY A 33 -15.31 -2.49 -2.57
CA GLY A 33 -15.96 -2.59 -3.86
C GLY A 33 -16.50 -3.98 -4.06
N HIS A 34 -17.82 -4.06 -4.23
CA HIS A 34 -18.38 -5.10 -5.09
C HIS A 34 -18.11 -4.75 -6.56
N ASP A 35 -18.71 -5.47 -7.50
CA ASP A 35 -18.51 -5.41 -8.96
C ASP A 35 -18.81 -4.05 -9.65
N GLN A 36 -18.89 -2.94 -8.90
CA GLN A 36 -19.11 -1.58 -9.39
C GLN A 36 -17.89 -0.68 -9.16
N GLU A 37 -17.72 0.32 -10.03
CA GLU A 37 -16.69 1.34 -9.84
C GLU A 37 -16.87 2.07 -8.50
N LEU A 38 -15.83 2.00 -7.65
CA LEU A 38 -15.79 2.78 -6.42
C LEU A 38 -15.87 4.28 -6.70
N SER A 39 -17.02 4.88 -6.42
CA SER A 39 -17.16 6.34 -6.22
C SER A 39 -16.67 6.74 -4.83
N GLY A 40 -16.31 8.00 -4.60
CA GLY A 40 -15.65 8.48 -3.37
C GLY A 40 -16.39 8.14 -2.05
N GLY A 41 -17.71 7.95 -2.09
CA GLY A 41 -18.53 7.58 -0.93
C GLY A 41 -18.58 6.07 -0.58
N SER A 42 -17.97 5.21 -1.39
CA SER A 42 -17.98 3.75 -1.17
C SER A 42 -17.01 3.28 -0.09
N CYS A 43 -15.95 4.05 0.19
CA CYS A 43 -14.98 3.72 1.23
C CYS A 43 -15.48 4.19 2.60
N LYS A 44 -15.95 3.26 3.44
CA LYS A 44 -16.48 3.55 4.78
C LYS A 44 -15.42 4.06 5.78
N VAL A 45 -14.15 3.76 5.54
CA VAL A 45 -13.03 4.09 6.44
C VAL A 45 -11.91 4.79 5.66
N SER A 46 -11.31 5.82 6.25
CA SER A 46 -10.18 6.52 5.64
C SER A 46 -9.00 5.57 5.42
N TRP A 47 -8.32 5.70 4.28
CA TRP A 47 -7.21 4.80 3.94
C TRP A 47 -6.07 4.86 4.97
N GLY A 48 -5.81 6.04 5.54
CA GLY A 48 -4.82 6.20 6.60
C GLY A 48 -5.15 5.40 7.86
N ARG A 49 -6.44 5.31 8.25
CA ARG A 49 -6.89 4.51 9.40
C ARG A 49 -6.93 3.03 9.08
N VAL A 50 -7.21 2.65 7.83
CA VAL A 50 -7.06 1.26 7.38
C VAL A 50 -5.61 0.80 7.53
N CYS A 51 -4.64 1.67 7.21
CA CYS A 51 -3.22 1.35 7.28
C CYS A 51 -2.60 1.43 8.69
N SER A 52 -3.33 1.92 9.71
CA SER A 52 -2.78 1.95 11.07
C SER A 52 -2.72 0.55 11.68
N PRO A 53 -1.83 0.32 12.67
CA PRO A 53 -1.76 -0.94 13.37
C PRO A 53 -3.11 -1.35 13.98
N VAL A 54 -3.34 -2.65 14.13
CA VAL A 54 -4.57 -3.21 14.71
C VAL A 54 -4.77 -2.72 16.15
N GLU A 55 -3.68 -2.60 16.91
CA GLU A 55 -3.67 -2.04 18.27
C GLU A 55 -4.21 -0.61 18.34
N HIS A 56 -4.12 0.15 17.24
CA HIS A 56 -4.62 1.52 17.11
C HIS A 56 -6.01 1.56 16.43
N GLY A 57 -6.71 0.43 16.32
CA GLY A 57 -8.02 0.32 15.70
C GLY A 57 -8.02 0.43 14.17
N GLY A 58 -6.90 0.10 13.52
CA GLY A 58 -6.80 -0.05 12.07
C GLY A 58 -6.87 -1.50 11.60
N LEU A 59 -6.65 -1.73 10.30
CA LEU A 59 -6.62 -3.07 9.70
C LEU A 59 -5.19 -3.63 9.55
N GLY A 60 -4.16 -2.87 9.94
CA GLY A 60 -2.75 -3.31 9.81
C GLY A 60 -2.26 -3.44 8.38
N ILE A 61 -2.97 -2.83 7.41
CA ILE A 61 -2.59 -2.88 6.00
C ILE A 61 -1.35 -1.99 5.77
N LEU A 62 -0.32 -2.53 5.11
CA LEU A 62 0.90 -1.75 4.88
C LEU A 62 0.64 -0.53 3.99
N ASP A 63 1.06 0.64 4.47
CA ASP A 63 1.22 1.87 3.69
C ASP A 63 2.38 1.67 2.70
N LEU A 64 2.07 1.55 1.40
CA LEU A 64 3.07 1.24 0.38
C LEU A 64 4.11 2.36 0.21
N THR A 65 3.76 3.61 0.52
CA THR A 65 4.71 4.72 0.42
C THR A 65 5.76 4.59 1.52
N LYS A 66 5.32 4.41 2.77
CA LYS A 66 6.22 4.21 3.92
C LYS A 66 7.01 2.91 3.78
N PHE A 67 6.34 1.83 3.40
CA PHE A 67 6.94 0.51 3.28
C PHE A 67 7.95 0.44 2.14
N SER A 68 7.67 1.05 0.98
CA SER A 68 8.66 1.14 -0.10
C SER A 68 9.92 1.90 0.32
N ARG A 69 9.78 2.93 1.14
CA ARG A 69 10.92 3.67 1.70
C ARG A 69 11.72 2.79 2.65
N ALA A 70 11.06 2.07 3.54
CA ALA A 70 11.71 1.15 4.47
C ALA A 70 12.47 0.03 3.73
N LEU A 71 11.87 -0.55 2.67
CA LEU A 71 12.53 -1.57 1.86
C LEU A 71 13.81 -1.08 1.18
N ARG A 72 13.87 0.19 0.78
CA ARG A 72 15.09 0.78 0.21
C ARG A 72 16.19 0.98 1.26
N LEU A 73 15.82 1.30 2.49
CA LEU A 73 16.77 1.43 3.59
C LEU A 73 17.37 0.08 4.00
N ARG A 74 16.69 -1.04 3.73
CA ARG A 74 17.17 -2.39 4.04
C ARG A 74 18.52 -2.70 3.41
N TRP A 75 18.82 -2.17 2.23
CA TRP A 75 20.03 -2.46 1.47
C TRP A 75 20.87 -1.20 1.23
N LEU A 76 20.85 -0.25 2.17
CA LEU A 76 21.52 1.05 2.01
C LEU A 76 23.02 0.90 1.67
N TRP A 77 23.67 -0.14 2.16
CA TRP A 77 25.08 -0.45 1.87
C TRP A 77 25.35 -0.78 0.39
N TYR A 78 24.35 -1.22 -0.38
CA TYR A 78 24.50 -1.46 -1.81
C TYR A 78 24.57 -0.15 -2.62
N ALA A 79 24.06 0.95 -2.04
CA ALA A 79 24.09 2.28 -2.66
C ALA A 79 25.37 3.09 -2.33
N TRP A 80 26.31 2.51 -1.58
CA TRP A 80 27.58 3.13 -1.18
C TRP A 80 28.75 2.80 -2.14
N LYS A 81 28.45 2.48 -3.40
CA LYS A 81 29.44 2.40 -4.49
C LYS A 81 29.42 3.70 -5.28
#